data_AF-A0A958S4U9-F1
#
_entry.id   AF-A0A958S4U9-F1
#
_cell.length_a   1.000
_cell.length_b   1.000
_cell.length_c   1.000
_cell.angle_alpha   90.00
_cell.angle_beta   90.00
_cell.angle_gamma   90.00
#
_symmetry.space_group_name_H-M   'P 1'
#
loop_
_entity.id
_entity.type
_entity.pdbx_description
1 polymer ?
#
loop_
_entity_poly.entity_id
_entity_poly.type
_entity_poly.pdbx_seq_one_letter_code
_entity_poly.pdbx_strand_id
1 'polypeptide(L)'
;MQRKKWFKWIGIGLGSLLGLFVVAALLIPVFVDVDKYRPEIVSAAEQHLNGKLELGKLKLSLWGRLRVNVDGFSLSDSNGHKVVAAKDVFFEIPFGSLLLGSPSLTLNLAEPELYVHREAGGELNISQLYKPAPAAPADEATAEPQQAPAELPGIVASARLGLSLRNANLVYEDKKADVHTQVKDFNVVAKNLSLSAPSELEVWAQIDTVVNKDLSIKGPVRFTASAKPETEAGAFKEARVDFKADTKDLEIVMKETFEKPKGVEAWMAGTLLVGTERAACKDLEVRFHNASLKGDGEIRGLKTPPMLISVKVETPSVELAPWKKLIVALRPYDVSGTVGLKANAQGPLEKLDYQADLNVKSASFSGAGLLEKPV
;
A
#
# COMPACT_ATOMS: atom_id res chain seq x y z
N MET A 1 -6.50 51.48 40.26
CA MET A 1 -6.04 50.26 40.98
C MET A 1 -7.01 49.05 40.89
N GLN A 2 -8.28 49.19 40.48
CA GLN A 2 -9.26 48.09 40.53
C GLN A 2 -9.15 47.03 39.41
N ARG A 3 -8.69 47.39 38.20
CA ARG A 3 -8.54 46.46 37.05
C ARG A 3 -7.62 45.25 37.31
N LYS A 4 -6.56 45.40 38.12
CA LYS A 4 -5.62 44.30 38.47
C LYS A 4 -6.22 43.26 39.42
N LYS A 5 -7.22 43.62 40.24
CA LYS A 5 -7.85 42.67 41.18
C LYS A 5 -8.81 41.74 40.45
N TRP A 6 -9.57 42.23 39.47
CA TRP A 6 -10.49 41.41 38.66
C TRP A 6 -9.79 40.36 37.79
N PHE A 7 -8.65 40.69 37.19
CA PHE A 7 -7.86 39.70 36.43
C PHE A 7 -7.37 38.53 37.30
N LYS A 8 -7.11 38.73 38.60
CA LYS A 8 -6.72 37.65 39.51
C LYS A 8 -7.87 36.70 39.80
N TRP A 9 -9.08 37.22 40.05
CA TRP A 9 -10.26 36.39 40.31
C TRP A 9 -10.80 35.69 39.07
N ILE A 10 -10.71 36.34 37.90
CA ILE A 10 -11.01 35.70 36.61
C ILE A 10 -9.98 34.59 36.33
N GLY A 11 -8.68 34.84 36.60
CA GLY A 11 -7.63 33.83 36.44
C GLY A 11 -7.78 32.64 37.39
N ILE A 12 -8.17 32.87 38.65
CA ILE A 12 -8.44 31.80 39.63
C ILE A 12 -9.72 31.04 39.26
N GLY A 13 -10.79 31.73 38.86
CA GLY A 13 -12.03 31.11 38.41
C GLY A 13 -11.84 30.26 37.15
N LEU A 14 -11.12 30.79 36.17
CA LEU A 14 -10.80 30.07 34.93
C LEU A 14 -9.84 28.91 35.20
N GLY A 15 -8.82 29.10 36.04
CA GLY A 15 -7.89 28.04 36.44
C GLY A 15 -8.55 26.92 37.24
N SER A 16 -9.49 27.26 38.12
CA SER A 16 -10.27 26.28 38.89
C SER A 16 -11.25 25.51 38.00
N LEU A 17 -11.87 26.17 37.02
CA LEU A 17 -12.74 25.51 36.04
C LEU A 17 -11.94 24.58 35.13
N LEU A 18 -10.78 25.03 34.64
CA LEU A 18 -9.86 24.20 33.85
C LEU A 18 -9.37 23.00 34.66
N GLY A 19 -9.00 23.21 35.92
CA GLY A 19 -8.61 22.17 36.86
C GLY A 19 -9.72 21.13 37.09
N LEU A 20 -10.97 21.57 37.23
CA LEU A 20 -12.12 20.67 37.35
C LEU A 20 -12.32 19.81 36.09
N PHE A 21 -12.18 20.39 34.90
CA PHE A 21 -12.22 19.64 33.64
C PHE A 21 -11.08 18.63 33.52
N VAL A 22 -9.88 18.96 33.98
CA VAL A 22 -8.74 18.02 34.01
C VAL A 22 -9.02 16.87 34.97
N VAL A 23 -9.53 17.14 36.18
CA VAL A 23 -9.89 16.09 37.16
C VAL A 23 -11.01 15.21 36.61
N ALA A 24 -12.06 15.80 36.03
CA ALA A 24 -13.14 15.04 35.40
C ALA A 24 -12.62 14.15 34.26
N ALA A 25 -11.76 14.67 33.37
CA ALA A 25 -11.14 13.91 32.28
C ALA A 25 -10.26 12.75 32.80
N LEU A 26 -9.53 12.94 33.91
CA LEU A 26 -8.75 11.89 34.55
C LEU A 26 -9.64 10.78 35.16
N LEU A 27 -10.88 11.10 35.52
CA LEU A 27 -11.85 10.14 36.06
C LEU A 27 -12.64 9.38 34.98
N ILE A 28 -12.79 9.92 33.77
CA ILE A 28 -13.53 9.25 32.65
C ILE A 28 -13.10 7.79 32.42
N PRO A 29 -11.80 7.40 32.41
CA PRO A 29 -11.39 6.02 32.17
C PRO A 29 -11.87 5.04 33.24
N VAL A 30 -12.20 5.54 34.44
CA VAL A 30 -12.73 4.74 35.55
C VAL A 30 -14.23 4.43 35.34
N PHE A 31 -14.97 5.32 34.68
CA PHE A 31 -16.42 5.20 34.49
C PHE A 31 -16.82 4.66 33.12
N VAL A 32 -15.92 4.70 32.13
CA VAL A 32 -16.19 4.22 30.77
C VAL A 32 -15.48 2.89 30.53
N ASP A 33 -16.25 1.80 30.64
CA ASP A 33 -15.79 0.49 30.20
C ASP A 33 -15.90 0.38 28.67
N VAL A 34 -14.75 0.34 28.01
CA VAL A 34 -14.64 0.16 26.56
C VAL A 34 -14.66 -1.32 26.16
N ASP A 35 -14.38 -2.23 27.09
CA ASP A 35 -14.35 -3.69 26.84
C ASP A 35 -15.75 -4.23 26.52
N LYS A 36 -16.81 -3.55 26.98
CA LYS A 36 -18.19 -3.89 26.62
C LYS A 36 -18.47 -3.87 25.10
N TYR A 37 -17.70 -3.08 24.33
CA TYR A 37 -17.85 -3.00 22.87
C TYR A 37 -17.05 -4.07 22.12
N ARG A 38 -16.19 -4.83 22.82
CA ARG A 38 -15.36 -5.89 22.23
C ARG A 38 -16.17 -6.91 21.42
N PRO A 39 -17.31 -7.46 21.89
CA PRO A 39 -18.09 -8.43 21.10
C PRO A 39 -18.67 -7.82 19.82
N GLU A 40 -19.07 -6.55 19.87
CA GLU A 40 -19.64 -5.82 18.73
C GLU A 40 -18.57 -5.57 17.65
N ILE A 41 -17.36 -5.17 18.05
CA ILE A 41 -16.22 -4.98 17.14
C ILE A 41 -15.85 -6.30 16.45
N VAL A 42 -15.78 -7.40 17.21
CA VAL A 42 -15.48 -8.74 16.67
C VAL A 42 -16.55 -9.15 15.67
N SER A 43 -17.82 -9.02 16.04
CA SER A 43 -18.95 -9.35 15.16
C SER A 43 -18.93 -8.53 13.86
N ALA A 44 -18.70 -7.22 13.95
CA ALA A 44 -18.63 -6.34 12.78
C ALA A 44 -17.46 -6.71 11.86
N ALA A 45 -16.29 -7.07 12.41
CA ALA A 45 -15.16 -7.53 11.62
C ALA A 45 -15.44 -8.87 10.92
N GLU A 46 -15.96 -9.86 11.64
CA GLU A 46 -16.26 -11.20 11.12
C GLU A 46 -17.43 -11.21 10.11
N GLN A 47 -18.31 -10.20 10.12
CA GLN A 47 -19.33 -10.04 9.08
C GLN A 47 -18.72 -9.71 7.71
N HIS A 48 -17.61 -8.97 7.70
CA HIS A 48 -16.95 -8.46 6.50
C HIS A 48 -15.66 -9.21 6.14
N LEU A 49 -15.22 -10.13 7.00
CA LEU A 49 -14.02 -10.93 6.80
C LEU A 49 -14.36 -12.42 6.79
N ASN A 50 -13.77 -13.18 5.87
CA ASN A 50 -13.78 -14.65 5.92
C ASN A 50 -12.63 -15.13 6.82
N GLY A 51 -12.72 -14.82 8.10
CA GLY A 51 -11.70 -15.14 9.08
C GLY A 51 -12.20 -14.97 10.50
N LYS A 52 -11.39 -15.37 11.47
CA LYS A 52 -11.69 -15.27 12.90
C LYS A 52 -10.84 -14.18 13.53
N LEU A 53 -11.49 -13.22 14.17
CA LEU A 53 -10.81 -12.14 14.89
C LEU A 53 -10.81 -12.42 16.39
N GLU A 54 -9.61 -12.55 16.97
CA GLU A 54 -9.43 -12.63 18.41
C GLU A 54 -8.89 -11.31 18.94
N LEU A 55 -9.74 -10.61 19.69
CA LEU A 55 -9.40 -9.34 20.32
C LEU A 55 -9.20 -9.55 21.82
N GLY A 56 -8.13 -9.05 22.41
CA GLY A 56 -7.90 -9.06 23.85
C GLY A 56 -8.80 -8.08 24.60
N LYS A 57 -8.52 -7.85 25.89
CA LYS A 57 -9.24 -6.84 26.68
C LYS A 57 -8.93 -5.44 26.17
N LEU A 58 -9.95 -4.57 26.16
CA LEU A 58 -9.80 -3.17 25.78
C LEU A 58 -9.60 -2.28 27.01
N LYS A 59 -8.60 -1.41 26.98
CA LYS A 59 -8.31 -0.44 28.05
C LYS A 59 -8.24 0.98 27.53
N LEU A 60 -9.09 1.84 28.09
CA LEU A 60 -9.10 3.26 27.77
C LEU A 60 -8.00 4.02 28.50
N SER A 61 -7.35 4.94 27.80
CA SER A 61 -6.40 5.90 28.35
C SER A 61 -6.61 7.28 27.71
N LEU A 62 -6.51 8.35 28.51
CA LEU A 62 -6.85 9.72 28.11
C LEU A 62 -5.71 10.73 28.33
N TRP A 63 -4.48 10.34 27.99
CA TRP A 63 -3.31 11.20 28.14
C TRP A 63 -3.03 12.00 26.87
N GLY A 64 -3.60 13.21 26.79
CA GLY A 64 -3.45 14.15 25.66
C GLY A 64 -4.18 13.74 24.36
N ARG A 65 -4.62 12.49 24.27
CA ARG A 65 -5.42 11.89 23.19
C ARG A 65 -6.20 10.70 23.73
N LEU A 66 -7.25 10.30 23.02
CA LEU A 66 -8.06 9.12 23.32
C LEU A 66 -7.33 7.89 22.78
N ARG A 67 -6.90 6.97 23.65
CA ARG A 67 -6.23 5.74 23.25
C ARG A 67 -6.90 4.52 23.86
N VAL A 68 -7.20 3.54 23.02
CA VAL A 68 -7.74 2.23 23.43
C VAL A 68 -6.66 1.19 23.19
N ASN A 69 -6.06 0.68 24.26
CA ASN A 69 -5.08 -0.41 24.18
C ASN A 69 -5.80 -1.74 24.13
N VAL A 70 -5.25 -2.70 23.40
CA VAL A 70 -5.76 -4.05 23.25
C VAL A 70 -4.72 -5.03 23.82
N ASP A 71 -5.11 -5.80 24.82
CA ASP A 71 -4.24 -6.81 25.44
C ASP A 71 -4.12 -8.07 24.55
N GLY A 72 -3.60 -7.91 23.32
CA GLY A 72 -3.41 -8.97 22.33
C GLY A 72 -4.43 -8.93 21.18
N PHE A 73 -3.95 -9.21 19.98
CA PHE A 73 -4.72 -9.19 18.74
C PHE A 73 -4.27 -10.35 17.86
N SER A 74 -5.20 -11.14 17.34
CA SER A 74 -4.90 -12.13 16.32
C SER A 74 -6.02 -12.22 15.28
N LEU A 75 -5.62 -12.37 14.02
CA LEU A 75 -6.53 -12.62 12.90
C LEU A 75 -6.09 -13.91 12.23
N SER A 76 -7.03 -14.83 12.03
CA SER A 76 -6.83 -16.07 11.30
C SER A 76 -7.76 -16.15 10.10
N ASP A 77 -7.34 -16.85 9.04
CA ASP A 77 -8.17 -17.11 7.87
C ASP A 77 -9.27 -18.15 8.16
N SER A 78 -10.12 -18.43 7.17
CA SER A 78 -11.19 -19.42 7.28
C SER A 78 -10.70 -20.86 7.50
N ASN A 79 -9.43 -21.13 7.22
CA ASN A 79 -8.79 -22.43 7.42
C ASN A 79 -8.08 -22.52 8.78
N GLY A 80 -8.14 -21.45 9.58
CA GLY A 80 -7.51 -21.37 10.91
C GLY A 80 -6.01 -21.06 10.86
N HIS A 81 -5.44 -20.73 9.70
CA HIS A 81 -4.07 -20.25 9.64
C HIS A 81 -4.00 -18.82 10.13
N LYS A 82 -3.02 -18.53 11.00
CA LYS A 82 -2.77 -17.15 11.44
C LYS A 82 -2.38 -16.30 10.23
N VAL A 83 -2.87 -15.06 10.23
CA VAL A 83 -2.52 -14.03 9.23
C VAL A 83 -1.78 -12.89 9.89
N VAL A 84 -2.27 -12.42 11.05
CA VAL A 84 -1.63 -11.37 11.85
C VAL A 84 -1.74 -11.74 13.31
N ALA A 85 -0.65 -11.55 14.06
CA ALA A 85 -0.66 -11.60 15.51
C ALA A 85 0.17 -10.46 16.09
N ALA A 86 -0.35 -9.79 17.12
CA ALA A 86 0.33 -8.66 17.75
C ALA A 86 0.00 -8.60 19.24
N LYS A 87 1.01 -8.28 20.06
CA LYS A 87 0.84 -8.10 21.52
C LYS A 87 0.52 -6.66 21.87
N ASP A 88 1.23 -5.71 21.26
CA ASP A 88 1.04 -4.28 21.48
C ASP A 88 0.22 -3.70 20.31
N VAL A 89 -1.08 -3.56 20.56
CA VAL A 89 -2.03 -2.99 19.63
C VAL A 89 -2.82 -1.91 20.33
N PHE A 90 -2.95 -0.76 19.69
CA PHE A 90 -3.79 0.30 20.21
C PHE A 90 -4.44 1.13 19.10
N PHE A 91 -5.67 1.56 19.38
CA PHE A 91 -6.36 2.56 18.60
C PHE A 91 -6.07 3.94 19.17
N GLU A 92 -5.85 4.91 18.30
CA GLU A 92 -5.59 6.28 18.68
C GLU A 92 -6.53 7.25 17.98
N ILE A 93 -7.15 8.13 18.76
CA ILE A 93 -8.06 9.18 18.30
C ILE A 93 -7.62 10.52 18.90
N PRO A 94 -7.18 11.49 18.09
CA PRO A 94 -6.85 12.83 18.59
C PRO A 94 -8.12 13.57 19.05
N PHE A 95 -8.12 14.16 20.25
CA PHE A 95 -9.29 14.89 20.76
C PHE A 95 -9.74 16.03 19.83
N GLY A 96 -8.79 16.73 19.21
CA GLY A 96 -9.10 17.79 18.24
C GLY A 96 -9.96 17.29 17.07
N SER A 97 -9.73 16.06 16.61
CA SER A 97 -10.50 15.47 15.51
C SER A 97 -11.98 15.27 15.85
N LEU A 98 -12.28 14.95 17.11
CA LEU A 98 -13.64 14.81 17.64
C LEU A 98 -14.32 16.17 17.77
N LEU A 99 -13.61 17.18 18.28
CA LEU A 99 -14.12 18.55 18.45
C LEU A 99 -14.38 19.26 17.10
N LEU A 100 -13.58 18.93 16.09
CA LEU A 100 -13.70 19.48 14.73
C LEU A 100 -14.70 18.72 13.85
N GLY A 101 -15.37 17.67 14.36
CA GLY A 101 -16.36 16.89 13.60
C GLY A 101 -15.77 16.08 12.44
N SER A 102 -14.47 15.78 12.45
CA SER A 102 -13.80 14.94 11.45
C SER A 102 -12.92 13.90 12.14
N PRO A 103 -13.55 12.88 12.75
CA PRO A 103 -12.87 11.93 13.62
C PRO A 103 -11.75 11.21 12.86
N SER A 104 -10.57 11.16 13.48
CA SER A 104 -9.42 10.42 12.95
C SER A 104 -9.10 9.25 13.85
N LEU A 105 -9.14 8.04 13.32
CA LEU A 105 -8.88 6.79 14.05
C LEU A 105 -7.68 6.09 13.42
N THR A 106 -6.61 5.92 14.19
CA THR A 106 -5.42 5.18 13.73
C THR A 106 -5.25 3.89 14.51
N LEU A 107 -5.21 2.75 13.81
CA LEU A 107 -4.83 1.46 14.36
C LEU A 107 -3.30 1.34 14.34
N ASN A 108 -2.69 1.09 15.49
CA ASN A 108 -1.25 0.92 15.64
C ASN A 108 -0.95 -0.52 16.06
N LEU A 109 0.00 -1.15 15.38
CA LEU A 109 0.55 -2.46 15.74
C LEU A 109 2.07 -2.33 15.82
N ALA A 110 2.63 -2.61 16.98
CA ALA A 110 4.08 -2.66 17.18
C ALA A 110 4.56 -4.10 17.17
N GLU A 111 5.61 -4.36 16.38
CA GLU A 111 6.24 -5.67 16.22
C GLU A 111 5.27 -6.82 15.93
N PRO A 112 4.31 -6.68 14.99
CA PRO A 112 3.40 -7.78 14.70
C PRO A 112 4.09 -8.89 13.90
N GLU A 113 3.62 -10.11 14.09
CA GLU A 113 3.94 -11.25 13.25
C GLU A 113 2.91 -11.33 12.12
N LEU A 114 3.38 -11.30 10.87
CA LEU A 114 2.58 -11.42 9.68
C LEU A 114 2.88 -12.75 9.00
N TYR A 115 1.82 -13.42 8.56
CA TYR A 115 1.91 -14.76 7.99
C TYR A 115 1.19 -14.78 6.65
N VAL A 116 1.95 -14.95 5.57
CA VAL A 116 1.43 -15.03 4.21
C VAL A 116 1.79 -16.39 3.64
N HIS A 117 0.77 -17.19 3.37
CA HIS A 117 0.92 -18.54 2.83
C HIS A 117 0.27 -18.60 1.46
N ARG A 118 1.00 -19.14 0.48
CA ARG A 118 0.45 -19.54 -0.81
C ARG A 118 0.17 -21.03 -0.80
N GLU A 119 -1.10 -21.37 -1.02
CA GLU A 119 -1.54 -22.76 -1.12
C GLU A 119 -1.15 -23.39 -2.47
N ALA A 120 -1.23 -24.72 -2.57
CA ALA A 120 -0.88 -25.46 -3.79
C ALA A 120 -1.69 -25.01 -5.03
N GLY A 121 -2.93 -24.53 -4.82
CA GLY A 121 -3.79 -23.93 -5.85
C GLY A 121 -3.31 -22.57 -6.36
N GLY A 122 -2.29 -21.97 -5.74
CA GLY A 122 -1.73 -20.66 -6.07
C GLY A 122 -2.39 -19.48 -5.36
N GLU A 123 -3.49 -19.70 -4.63
CA GLU A 123 -4.17 -18.67 -3.86
C GLU A 123 -3.41 -18.31 -2.58
N LEU A 124 -3.52 -17.05 -2.16
CA LEU A 124 -2.94 -16.56 -0.92
C LEU A 124 -3.98 -16.55 0.20
N ASN A 125 -3.58 -16.91 1.42
CA ASN A 125 -4.44 -16.80 2.60
C ASN A 125 -5.03 -15.39 2.80
N ILE A 126 -4.24 -14.35 2.54
CA ILE A 126 -4.68 -12.94 2.66
C ILE A 126 -5.75 -12.54 1.64
N SER A 127 -5.78 -13.16 0.45
CA SER A 127 -6.82 -12.85 -0.54
C SER A 127 -8.18 -13.45 -0.17
N GLN A 128 -8.17 -14.55 0.58
CA GLN A 128 -9.38 -15.25 1.00
C GLN A 128 -10.10 -14.53 2.16
N LEU A 129 -9.36 -13.69 2.92
CA LEU A 129 -9.94 -12.91 4.03
C LEU A 129 -11.01 -11.91 3.58
N TYR A 130 -10.90 -11.37 2.37
CA TYR A 130 -11.89 -10.44 1.88
C TYR A 130 -13.18 -11.17 1.53
N LYS A 131 -14.28 -10.79 2.19
CA LYS A 131 -15.62 -11.25 1.83
C LYS A 131 -16.25 -10.20 0.90
N PRO A 132 -16.37 -10.48 -0.41
CA PRO A 132 -17.10 -9.57 -1.28
C PRO A 132 -18.53 -9.41 -0.76
N ALA A 133 -19.01 -8.17 -0.72
CA ALA A 133 -20.43 -7.93 -0.45
C ALA A 133 -21.26 -8.73 -1.49
N PRO A 134 -22.35 -9.40 -1.10
CA PRO A 134 -23.22 -10.06 -2.05
C PRO A 134 -23.61 -9.06 -3.13
N ALA A 135 -23.39 -9.41 -4.40
CA ALA A 135 -23.99 -8.65 -5.49
C ALA A 135 -25.50 -8.66 -5.23
N ALA A 136 -26.12 -7.48 -5.11
CA ALA A 136 -27.56 -7.39 -5.06
C ALA A 136 -28.13 -8.18 -6.27
N PRO A 137 -29.14 -9.04 -6.07
CA PRO A 137 -29.73 -9.80 -7.16
C PRO A 137 -30.12 -8.85 -8.30
N ALA A 138 -29.71 -9.17 -9.53
CA ALA A 138 -30.04 -8.39 -10.72
C ALA A 138 -31.50 -8.57 -11.19
N ASP A 139 -32.33 -9.27 -10.43
CA ASP A 139 -33.74 -9.50 -10.72
C ASP A 139 -34.60 -9.05 -9.54
N GLU A 140 -35.04 -7.79 -9.59
CA GLU A 140 -36.37 -7.34 -9.12
C GLU A 140 -36.59 -5.91 -9.61
N ALA A 141 -36.81 -5.78 -10.92
CA ALA A 141 -37.32 -4.56 -11.54
C ALA A 141 -38.83 -4.40 -11.28
N THR A 142 -39.30 -4.48 -10.04
CA THR A 142 -40.59 -3.91 -9.60
C THR A 142 -40.63 -3.84 -8.05
N ALA A 143 -39.77 -3.04 -7.45
CA ALA A 143 -40.00 -2.53 -6.10
C ALA A 143 -40.04 -1.00 -6.17
N GLU A 144 -41.07 -0.40 -5.57
CA GLU A 144 -41.17 1.04 -5.35
C GLU A 144 -39.87 1.61 -4.76
N PRO A 145 -39.57 2.93 -4.92
CA PRO A 145 -38.31 3.51 -4.48
C PRO A 145 -38.23 3.51 -2.95
N GLN A 146 -37.81 2.38 -2.39
CA GLN A 146 -37.51 2.22 -1.00
C GLN A 146 -36.11 2.79 -0.77
N GLN A 147 -36.13 4.04 -0.31
CA GLN A 147 -35.05 4.81 0.33
C GLN A 147 -33.68 4.72 -0.35
N ALA A 148 -33.23 5.89 -0.83
CA ALA A 148 -31.83 6.16 -1.13
C ALA A 148 -30.91 5.48 -0.08
N PRO A 149 -29.76 4.91 -0.49
CA PRO A 149 -28.82 4.34 0.45
C PRO A 149 -28.61 5.36 1.55
N ALA A 150 -28.85 4.96 2.81
CA ALA A 150 -28.81 5.86 3.96
C ALA A 150 -27.63 6.82 3.80
N GLU A 151 -27.91 8.10 3.61
CA GLU A 151 -26.86 9.12 3.49
C GLU A 151 -25.95 8.91 4.69
N LEU A 152 -24.71 8.50 4.42
CA LEU A 152 -23.75 8.25 5.50
C LEU A 152 -23.73 9.51 6.35
N PRO A 153 -23.94 9.42 7.67
CA PRO A 153 -23.93 10.59 8.54
C PRO A 153 -22.68 11.41 8.24
N GLY A 154 -22.78 12.75 8.15
CA GLY A 154 -21.65 13.59 7.70
C GLY A 154 -20.33 13.35 8.44
N ILE A 155 -20.40 12.86 9.69
CA ILE A 155 -19.26 12.43 10.52
C ILE A 155 -18.56 11.18 9.97
N VAL A 156 -19.30 10.23 9.38
CA VAL A 156 -18.75 9.02 8.74
C VAL A 156 -18.11 9.38 7.41
N ALA A 157 -18.70 10.30 6.64
CA ALA A 157 -18.13 10.79 5.38
C ALA A 157 -16.84 11.62 5.57
N SER A 158 -16.69 12.26 6.73
CA SER A 158 -15.50 13.04 7.12
C SER A 158 -14.48 12.25 7.94
N ALA A 159 -14.79 10.99 8.26
CA ALA A 159 -13.90 10.13 9.04
C ALA A 159 -12.60 9.87 8.28
N ARG A 160 -11.50 9.81 9.04
CA ARG A 160 -10.18 9.48 8.54
C ARG A 160 -9.66 8.26 9.26
N LEU A 161 -9.28 7.25 8.51
CA LEU A 161 -8.67 6.04 9.05
C LEU A 161 -7.16 6.09 8.89
N GLY A 162 -6.45 5.47 9.81
CA GLY A 162 -5.01 5.32 9.78
C GLY A 162 -4.61 3.91 10.17
N LEU A 163 -3.50 3.44 9.61
CA LEU A 163 -2.86 2.19 9.98
C LEU A 163 -1.37 2.47 10.16
N SER A 164 -0.80 2.04 11.27
CA SER A 164 0.63 2.11 11.54
C SER A 164 1.10 0.76 12.05
N LEU A 165 1.64 -0.03 11.15
CA LEU A 165 2.29 -1.29 11.43
C LEU A 165 3.81 -1.07 11.39
N ARG A 166 4.48 -1.31 12.52
CA ARG A 166 5.91 -1.03 12.66
C ARG A 166 6.69 -2.25 13.10
N ASN A 167 7.89 -2.41 12.56
CA ASN A 167 8.85 -3.44 12.93
C ASN A 167 8.27 -4.86 12.83
N ALA A 168 7.42 -5.10 11.84
CA ALA A 168 6.77 -6.38 11.67
C ALA A 168 7.75 -7.43 11.17
N ASN A 169 7.49 -8.66 11.59
CA ASN A 169 8.14 -9.84 11.09
C ASN A 169 7.20 -10.55 10.11
N LEU A 170 7.49 -10.47 8.81
CA LEU A 170 6.71 -11.11 7.77
C LEU A 170 7.30 -12.48 7.42
N VAL A 171 6.53 -13.52 7.65
CA VAL A 171 6.82 -14.89 7.23
C VAL A 171 6.03 -15.16 5.95
N TYR A 172 6.75 -15.42 4.86
CA TYR A 172 6.18 -15.84 3.58
C TYR A 172 6.52 -17.30 3.33
N GLU A 173 5.51 -18.10 3.06
CA GLU A 173 5.63 -19.51 2.70
C GLU A 173 4.89 -19.77 1.39
N ASP A 174 5.59 -20.34 0.42
CA ASP A 174 5.03 -20.76 -0.86
C ASP A 174 5.20 -22.26 -1.03
N LYS A 175 4.12 -23.02 -0.78
CA LYS A 175 4.13 -24.48 -0.92
C LYS A 175 4.30 -24.94 -2.36
N LYS A 176 3.95 -24.10 -3.34
CA LYS A 176 4.08 -24.44 -4.77
C LYS A 176 5.52 -24.27 -5.25
N ALA A 177 6.22 -23.25 -4.76
CA ALA A 177 7.60 -22.97 -5.11
C ALA A 177 8.63 -23.59 -4.15
N ASP A 178 8.17 -24.20 -3.04
CA ASP A 178 9.00 -24.67 -1.92
C ASP A 178 9.91 -23.55 -1.37
N VAL A 179 9.33 -22.35 -1.19
CA VAL A 179 10.04 -21.16 -0.72
C VAL A 179 9.54 -20.75 0.65
N HIS A 180 10.45 -20.68 1.61
CA HIS A 180 10.24 -20.01 2.89
C HIS A 180 11.13 -18.77 2.97
N THR A 181 10.54 -17.62 3.23
CA THR A 181 11.27 -16.35 3.36
C THR A 181 10.75 -15.57 4.55
N GLN A 182 11.67 -14.96 5.31
CA GLN A 182 11.35 -14.07 6.40
C GLN A 182 11.83 -12.67 6.05
N VAL A 183 10.95 -11.68 6.16
CA VAL A 183 11.27 -10.26 5.97
C VAL A 183 11.13 -9.58 7.32
N LYS A 184 12.26 -9.09 7.83
CA LYS A 184 12.32 -8.34 9.09
C LYS A 184 12.14 -6.85 8.82
N ASP A 185 11.78 -6.12 9.87
CA ASP A 185 11.56 -4.67 9.81
C ASP A 185 10.60 -4.28 8.69
N PHE A 186 9.54 -5.07 8.47
CA PHE A 186 8.48 -4.73 7.56
C PHE A 186 7.57 -3.67 8.20
N ASN A 187 7.35 -2.56 7.51
CA ASN A 187 6.60 -1.44 8.02
C ASN A 187 5.57 -0.98 7.00
N VAL A 188 4.37 -0.65 7.48
CA VAL A 188 3.28 -0.10 6.68
C VAL A 188 2.66 1.06 7.46
N VAL A 189 2.64 2.24 6.86
CA VAL A 189 1.98 3.42 7.40
C VAL A 189 1.00 3.95 6.37
N ALA A 190 -0.29 3.84 6.67
CA ALA A 190 -1.36 4.49 5.93
C ALA A 190 -1.94 5.62 6.78
N LYS A 191 -2.03 6.82 6.24
CA LYS A 191 -2.56 8.00 6.93
C LYS A 191 -3.74 8.57 6.17
N ASN A 192 -4.70 9.09 6.92
CA ASN A 192 -5.85 9.83 6.39
C ASN A 192 -6.62 9.08 5.31
N LEU A 193 -6.71 7.74 5.40
CA LEU A 193 -7.53 6.92 4.52
C LEU A 193 -8.96 7.46 4.56
N SER A 194 -9.38 8.03 3.44
CA SER A 194 -10.63 8.76 3.32
C SER A 194 -11.09 8.79 1.87
N LEU A 195 -12.41 8.82 1.66
CA LEU A 195 -13.01 8.98 0.34
C LEU A 195 -13.06 10.44 -0.12
N SER A 196 -12.88 11.39 0.80
CA SER A 196 -13.08 12.82 0.57
C SER A 196 -11.81 13.67 0.81
N ALA A 197 -10.72 13.05 1.25
CA ALA A 197 -9.46 13.74 1.57
C ALA A 197 -8.24 12.97 1.05
N PRO A 198 -7.09 13.66 0.85
CA PRO A 198 -5.85 13.01 0.49
C PRO A 198 -5.41 11.97 1.52
N SER A 199 -5.03 10.81 1.02
CA SER A 199 -4.53 9.66 1.78
C SER A 199 -3.07 9.40 1.42
N GLU A 200 -2.26 9.00 2.41
CA GLU A 200 -0.86 8.62 2.19
C GLU A 200 -0.65 7.14 2.56
N LEU A 201 0.19 6.44 1.81
CA LEU A 201 0.65 5.09 2.08
C LEU A 201 2.18 5.05 1.96
N GLU A 202 2.83 4.47 2.95
CA GLU A 202 4.26 4.22 2.95
C GLU A 202 4.52 2.78 3.39
N VAL A 203 5.29 2.05 2.61
CA VAL A 203 5.71 0.68 2.90
C VAL A 203 7.22 0.62 2.79
N TRP A 204 7.90 0.07 3.79
CA TRP A 204 9.34 -0.15 3.72
C TRP A 204 9.77 -1.38 4.49
N ALA A 205 10.85 -2.00 4.04
CA ALA A 205 11.38 -3.22 4.64
C ALA A 205 12.89 -3.35 4.43
N GLN A 206 13.52 -4.15 5.28
CA GLN A 206 14.87 -4.66 5.05
C GLN A 206 14.77 -6.09 4.55
N ILE A 207 15.15 -6.30 3.29
CA ILE A 207 15.21 -7.64 2.71
C ILE A 207 16.59 -8.22 3.02
N ASP A 208 16.62 -9.47 3.48
CA ASP A 208 17.84 -10.27 3.59
C ASP A 208 17.46 -11.73 3.33
N THR A 209 17.50 -12.13 2.06
CA THR A 209 17.06 -13.47 1.64
C THR A 209 18.03 -14.10 0.64
N VAL A 210 18.16 -15.42 0.74
CA VAL A 210 18.93 -16.26 -0.18
C VAL A 210 18.02 -17.38 -0.68
N VAL A 211 17.78 -17.43 -1.99
CA VAL A 211 16.95 -18.42 -2.66
C VAL A 211 17.85 -19.39 -3.43
N ASN A 212 17.69 -20.69 -3.19
CA ASN A 212 18.38 -21.78 -3.89
C ASN A 212 19.91 -21.64 -3.97
N LYS A 213 20.55 -20.95 -3.01
CA LYS A 213 22.00 -20.64 -2.96
C LYS A 213 22.56 -19.79 -4.10
N ASP A 214 21.80 -19.56 -5.16
CA ASP A 214 22.24 -18.86 -6.37
C ASP A 214 21.69 -17.43 -6.46
N LEU A 215 20.64 -17.09 -5.72
CA LEU A 215 20.06 -15.75 -5.68
C LEU A 215 20.10 -15.17 -4.27
N SER A 216 20.80 -14.06 -4.08
CA SER A 216 20.82 -13.27 -2.84
C SER A 216 20.19 -11.90 -3.10
N ILE A 217 19.26 -11.49 -2.25
CA ILE A 217 18.63 -10.17 -2.29
C ILE A 217 18.78 -9.55 -0.91
N LYS A 218 19.44 -8.39 -0.84
CA LYS A 218 19.74 -7.73 0.43
C LYS A 218 19.61 -6.22 0.36
N GLY A 219 19.01 -5.61 1.38
CA GLY A 219 18.96 -4.16 1.54
C GLY A 219 17.55 -3.60 1.60
N PRO A 220 17.43 -2.27 1.66
CA PRO A 220 16.15 -1.62 1.89
C PRO A 220 15.32 -1.56 0.61
N VAL A 221 14.01 -1.67 0.79
CA VAL A 221 13.01 -1.31 -0.21
C VAL A 221 12.05 -0.29 0.38
N ARG A 222 11.62 0.68 -0.43
CA ARG A 222 10.61 1.66 -0.02
C ARG A 222 9.62 1.90 -1.15
N PHE A 223 8.34 1.91 -0.78
CA PHE A 223 7.24 2.27 -1.64
C PHE A 223 6.42 3.37 -0.95
N THR A 224 6.08 4.41 -1.71
CA THR A 224 5.24 5.52 -1.25
C THR A 224 4.13 5.72 -2.26
N ALA A 225 2.91 5.96 -1.79
CA ALA A 225 1.79 6.39 -2.60
C ALA A 225 0.99 7.49 -1.91
N SER A 226 0.48 8.45 -2.70
CA SER A 226 -0.41 9.51 -2.25
C SER A 226 -1.64 9.49 -3.14
N ALA A 227 -2.81 9.21 -2.55
CA ALA A 227 -4.08 9.16 -3.24
C ALA A 227 -4.90 10.42 -2.95
N LYS A 228 -5.31 11.14 -3.99
CA LYS A 228 -6.20 12.29 -3.90
C LYS A 228 -7.51 11.95 -4.63
N PRO A 229 -8.62 11.84 -3.90
CA PRO A 229 -9.93 11.67 -4.53
C PRO A 229 -10.37 12.97 -5.22
N GLU A 230 -11.03 12.82 -6.35
CA GLU A 230 -11.70 13.87 -7.11
C GLU A 230 -13.19 13.55 -7.19
N THR A 231 -14.01 14.54 -6.88
CA THR A 231 -15.47 14.42 -6.87
C THR A 231 -16.08 15.42 -7.84
N GLU A 232 -17.14 15.01 -8.54
CA GLU A 232 -17.93 15.86 -9.42
C GLU A 232 -19.40 15.77 -9.00
N ALA A 233 -20.07 16.92 -8.83
CA ALA A 233 -21.45 17.01 -8.30
C ALA A 233 -21.68 16.23 -6.98
N GLY A 234 -20.66 16.11 -6.13
CA GLY A 234 -20.72 15.38 -4.86
C GLY A 234 -20.52 13.86 -4.98
N ALA A 235 -20.39 13.31 -6.19
CA ALA A 235 -20.09 11.91 -6.43
C ALA A 235 -18.59 11.69 -6.69
N PHE A 236 -18.06 10.54 -6.28
CA PHE A 236 -16.71 10.13 -6.62
C PHE A 236 -16.56 9.99 -8.14
N LYS A 237 -15.57 10.68 -8.70
CA LYS A 237 -15.25 10.64 -10.13
C LYS A 237 -14.04 9.76 -10.39
N GLU A 238 -12.92 10.12 -9.77
CA GLU A 238 -11.65 9.43 -9.91
C GLU A 238 -10.76 9.66 -8.69
N ALA A 239 -9.76 8.80 -8.52
CA ALA A 239 -8.67 9.02 -7.58
C ALA A 239 -7.37 9.15 -8.36
N ARG A 240 -6.65 10.26 -8.14
CA ARG A 240 -5.27 10.42 -8.58
C ARG A 240 -4.36 9.79 -7.55
N VAL A 241 -3.56 8.80 -7.93
CA VAL A 241 -2.60 8.12 -7.05
C VAL A 241 -1.19 8.31 -7.59
N ASP A 242 -0.43 9.21 -6.97
CA ASP A 242 0.99 9.38 -7.24
C ASP A 242 1.77 8.30 -6.47
N PHE A 243 2.63 7.53 -7.13
CA PHE A 243 3.40 6.48 -6.47
C PHE A 243 4.89 6.53 -6.83
N LYS A 244 5.72 6.00 -5.94
CA LYS A 244 7.15 5.79 -6.15
C LYS A 244 7.61 4.53 -5.42
N ALA A 245 8.40 3.69 -6.08
CA ALA A 245 9.18 2.62 -5.47
C ALA A 245 10.67 2.89 -5.68
N ASP A 246 11.47 2.76 -4.62
CA ASP A 246 12.91 2.96 -4.64
C ASP A 246 13.61 1.69 -4.17
N THR A 247 14.53 1.19 -5.01
CA THR A 247 15.36 0.00 -4.75
C THR A 247 16.82 0.28 -5.09
N LYS A 248 17.26 1.54 -5.10
CA LYS A 248 18.64 1.93 -5.44
C LYS A 248 19.67 1.19 -4.59
N ASP A 249 19.38 1.06 -3.30
CA ASP A 249 20.26 0.41 -2.33
C ASP A 249 19.99 -1.09 -2.15
N LEU A 250 19.07 -1.66 -2.92
CA LEU A 250 18.82 -3.11 -2.93
C LEU A 250 19.90 -3.82 -3.74
N GLU A 251 20.66 -4.69 -3.07
CA GLU A 251 21.66 -5.55 -3.68
C GLU A 251 21.00 -6.83 -4.18
N ILE A 252 21.31 -7.23 -5.42
CA ILE A 252 20.81 -8.47 -6.02
C ILE A 252 22.01 -9.19 -6.62
N VAL A 253 22.27 -10.40 -6.17
CA VAL A 253 23.33 -11.26 -6.71
C VAL A 253 22.70 -12.55 -7.19
N MET A 254 22.70 -12.74 -8.50
CA MET A 254 22.36 -13.99 -9.17
C MET A 254 23.65 -14.58 -9.74
N LYS A 255 24.12 -15.66 -9.11
CA LYS A 255 25.43 -16.26 -9.37
C LYS A 255 25.68 -16.43 -10.88
N GLU A 256 26.87 -16.01 -11.32
CA GLU A 256 27.36 -16.11 -12.70
C GLU A 256 26.54 -15.38 -13.78
N THR A 257 25.39 -14.79 -13.44
CA THR A 257 24.48 -14.18 -14.43
C THR A 257 24.34 -12.68 -14.23
N PHE A 258 24.09 -12.22 -13.00
CA PHE A 258 23.70 -10.84 -12.74
C PHE A 258 24.10 -10.37 -11.33
N GLU A 259 24.65 -9.17 -11.22
CA GLU A 259 25.03 -8.52 -9.96
C GLU A 259 24.60 -7.05 -9.99
N LYS A 260 23.62 -6.68 -9.18
CA LYS A 260 23.28 -5.30 -8.83
C LYS A 260 23.90 -4.95 -7.49
N PRO A 261 25.03 -4.22 -7.45
CA PRO A 261 25.55 -3.69 -6.19
C PRO A 261 24.69 -2.53 -5.66
N LYS A 262 24.90 -2.18 -4.40
CA LYS A 262 24.30 -0.99 -3.77
C LYS A 262 24.63 0.28 -4.56
N GLY A 263 23.66 1.19 -4.67
CA GLY A 263 23.85 2.51 -5.27
C GLY A 263 23.62 2.56 -6.78
N VAL A 264 23.40 1.42 -7.44
CA VAL A 264 22.92 1.40 -8.84
C VAL A 264 21.50 1.97 -8.88
N GLU A 265 21.31 3.01 -9.68
CA GLU A 265 20.00 3.64 -9.89
C GLU A 265 18.93 2.58 -10.19
N ALA A 266 17.88 2.52 -9.38
CA ALA A 266 16.78 1.59 -9.54
C ALA A 266 15.56 2.15 -8.82
N TRP A 267 14.60 2.67 -9.58
CA TRP A 267 13.35 3.19 -9.05
C TRP A 267 12.27 3.21 -10.12
N MET A 268 11.02 3.26 -9.68
CA MET A 268 9.89 3.55 -10.56
C MET A 268 8.98 4.58 -9.91
N ALA A 269 8.36 5.44 -10.71
CA ALA A 269 7.36 6.38 -10.26
C ALA A 269 6.32 6.61 -11.36
N GLY A 270 5.13 7.04 -10.98
CA GLY A 270 4.07 7.35 -11.93
C GLY A 270 2.82 7.85 -11.25
N THR A 271 1.83 8.19 -12.06
CA THR A 271 0.50 8.61 -11.61
C THR A 271 -0.54 7.63 -12.10
N LEU A 272 -1.31 7.01 -11.21
CA LEU A 272 -2.53 6.30 -11.57
C LEU A 272 -3.73 7.25 -11.49
N LEU A 273 -4.64 7.15 -12.45
CA LEU A 273 -5.96 7.77 -12.42
C LEU A 273 -6.97 6.63 -12.39
N VAL A 274 -7.65 6.44 -11.27
CA VAL A 274 -8.59 5.33 -11.06
C VAL A 274 -10.00 5.90 -10.95
N GLY A 275 -10.77 5.82 -12.04
CA GLY A 275 -12.16 6.24 -12.09
C GLY A 275 -13.12 5.08 -12.30
N THR A 276 -14.41 5.40 -12.40
CA THR A 276 -15.47 4.41 -12.61
C THR A 276 -15.55 3.91 -14.06
N GLU A 277 -15.24 4.76 -15.04
CA GLU A 277 -15.32 4.44 -16.48
C GLU A 277 -13.94 4.21 -17.12
N ARG A 278 -12.87 4.70 -16.49
CA ARG A 278 -11.51 4.67 -17.01
C ARG A 278 -10.49 4.42 -15.91
N ALA A 279 -9.40 3.75 -16.28
CA ALA A 279 -8.18 3.66 -15.50
C ALA A 279 -7.00 4.08 -16.37
N ALA A 280 -6.10 4.90 -15.85
CA ALA A 280 -4.92 5.32 -16.59
C ALA A 280 -3.66 5.30 -15.71
N CYS A 281 -2.51 5.10 -16.33
CA CYS A 281 -1.20 5.34 -15.76
C CYS A 281 -0.53 6.42 -16.62
N LYS A 282 -0.20 7.56 -16.02
CA LYS A 282 0.48 8.67 -16.68
C LYS A 282 1.86 8.87 -16.10
N ASP A 283 2.77 9.36 -16.93
CA ASP A 283 4.12 9.74 -16.52
C ASP A 283 4.85 8.58 -15.80
N LEU A 284 4.60 7.33 -16.20
CA LEU A 284 5.33 6.19 -15.66
C LEU A 284 6.78 6.34 -16.08
N GLU A 285 7.70 6.38 -15.13
CA GLU A 285 9.13 6.32 -15.38
C GLU A 285 9.73 5.19 -14.54
N VAL A 286 10.42 4.28 -15.22
CA VAL A 286 11.21 3.22 -14.61
C VAL A 286 12.68 3.49 -14.96
N ARG A 287 13.52 3.64 -13.95
CA ARG A 287 14.96 3.85 -14.10
C ARG A 287 15.70 2.66 -13.54
N PHE A 288 16.64 2.17 -14.32
CA PHE A 288 17.52 1.10 -13.91
C PHE A 288 18.90 1.28 -14.56
N HIS A 289 19.93 1.44 -13.74
CA HIS A 289 21.28 1.76 -14.21
C HIS A 289 21.28 3.01 -15.10
N ASN A 290 21.71 2.89 -16.36
CA ASN A 290 21.65 3.96 -17.36
C ASN A 290 20.40 3.90 -18.26
N ALA A 291 19.50 2.94 -18.06
CA ALA A 291 18.24 2.87 -18.79
C ALA A 291 17.12 3.66 -18.11
N SER A 292 16.26 4.24 -18.94
CA SER A 292 15.02 4.89 -18.54
C SER A 292 13.93 4.44 -19.49
N LEU A 293 12.86 3.87 -18.94
CA LEU A 293 11.66 3.52 -19.65
C LEU A 293 10.55 4.45 -19.18
N LYS A 294 9.98 5.20 -20.12
CA LYS A 294 8.83 6.06 -19.89
C LYS A 294 7.60 5.46 -20.53
N GLY A 295 6.44 5.64 -19.92
CA GLY A 295 5.21 5.16 -20.50
C GLY A 295 3.95 5.83 -19.99
N ASP A 296 2.93 5.73 -20.82
CA ASP A 296 1.57 6.14 -20.53
C ASP A 296 0.64 5.01 -20.96
N GLY A 297 -0.40 4.76 -20.18
CA GLY A 297 -1.39 3.74 -20.44
C GLY A 297 -2.78 4.23 -20.06
N GLU A 298 -3.79 3.85 -20.82
CA GLU A 298 -5.18 4.14 -20.54
C GLU A 298 -6.06 2.97 -20.95
N ILE A 299 -7.03 2.66 -20.09
CA ILE A 299 -8.10 1.71 -20.31
C ILE A 299 -9.41 2.48 -20.16
N ARG A 300 -10.27 2.44 -21.18
CA ARG A 300 -11.62 3.02 -21.17
C ARG A 300 -12.66 1.93 -21.38
N GLY A 301 -13.89 2.20 -20.95
CA GLY A 301 -15.00 1.25 -21.10
C GLY A 301 -15.00 0.17 -20.03
N LEU A 302 -14.54 0.49 -18.81
CA LEU A 302 -14.49 -0.46 -17.68
C LEU A 302 -15.88 -0.99 -17.31
N LYS A 303 -16.94 -0.17 -17.47
CA LYS A 303 -18.33 -0.57 -17.25
C LYS A 303 -19.10 -0.80 -18.55
N THR A 304 -18.76 -0.05 -19.60
CA THR A 304 -19.48 -0.09 -20.89
C THR A 304 -18.53 -0.57 -21.99
N PRO A 305 -18.57 -1.87 -22.37
CA PRO A 305 -17.71 -2.40 -23.43
C PRO A 305 -18.03 -1.76 -24.80
N PRO A 306 -17.08 -1.74 -25.75
CA PRO A 306 -15.80 -2.46 -25.72
C PRO A 306 -14.74 -1.77 -24.85
N MET A 307 -13.92 -2.56 -24.16
CA MET A 307 -12.74 -2.05 -23.46
C MET A 307 -11.69 -1.62 -24.48
N LEU A 308 -11.34 -0.33 -24.45
CA LEU A 308 -10.32 0.25 -25.31
C LEU A 308 -9.05 0.47 -24.50
N ILE A 309 -7.93 0.00 -25.04
CA ILE A 309 -6.61 0.14 -24.44
C ILE A 309 -5.80 1.07 -25.32
N SER A 310 -5.02 1.95 -24.70
CA SER A 310 -3.99 2.74 -25.35
C SER A 310 -2.75 2.70 -24.46
N VAL A 311 -1.62 2.29 -25.01
CA VAL A 311 -0.35 2.21 -24.30
C VAL A 311 0.72 2.82 -25.18
N LYS A 312 1.58 3.64 -24.59
CA LYS A 312 2.78 4.19 -25.20
C LYS A 312 3.94 3.92 -24.27
N VAL A 313 5.03 3.41 -24.81
CA VAL A 313 6.27 3.16 -24.08
C VAL A 313 7.44 3.69 -24.90
N GLU A 314 8.35 4.40 -24.25
CA GLU A 314 9.56 4.94 -24.86
C GLU A 314 10.76 4.71 -23.94
N THR A 315 11.83 4.19 -24.50
CA THR A 315 13.15 4.12 -23.89
C THR A 315 14.12 4.89 -24.78
N PRO A 316 14.66 6.03 -24.32
CA PRO A 316 15.74 6.73 -25.02
C PRO A 316 16.93 5.81 -25.28
N SER A 317 17.85 6.21 -26.15
CA SER A 317 19.06 5.41 -26.43
C SER A 317 19.85 5.10 -25.15
N VAL A 318 19.95 3.81 -24.84
CA VAL A 318 20.71 3.24 -23.72
C VAL A 318 22.04 2.74 -24.25
N GLU A 319 23.14 3.16 -23.64
CA GLU A 319 24.47 2.62 -23.93
C GLU A 319 24.61 1.20 -23.39
N LEU A 320 25.09 0.27 -24.22
CA LEU A 320 25.21 -1.14 -23.85
C LEU A 320 26.48 -1.45 -23.05
N ALA A 321 27.59 -0.75 -23.30
CA ALA A 321 28.88 -1.03 -22.68
C ALA A 321 28.86 -1.03 -21.13
N PRO A 322 28.17 -0.08 -20.45
CA PRO A 322 28.10 -0.07 -18.99
C PRO A 322 27.39 -1.29 -18.37
N TRP A 323 26.62 -2.07 -19.14
CA TRP A 323 25.87 -3.22 -18.63
C TRP A 323 26.74 -4.43 -18.30
N LYS A 324 27.97 -4.51 -18.85
CA LYS A 324 28.97 -5.53 -18.46
C LYS A 324 29.30 -5.51 -16.97
N LYS A 325 29.06 -4.37 -16.29
CA LYS A 325 29.24 -4.23 -14.83
C LYS A 325 28.18 -5.02 -14.05
N LEU A 326 26.97 -5.12 -14.59
CA LEU A 326 25.83 -5.75 -13.92
C LEU A 326 25.55 -7.15 -14.44
N ILE A 327 25.72 -7.41 -15.73
CA ILE A 327 25.45 -8.72 -16.32
C ILE A 327 26.76 -9.49 -16.39
N VAL A 328 26.96 -10.41 -15.45
CA VAL A 328 28.18 -11.21 -15.31
C VAL A 328 28.46 -12.01 -16.58
N ALA A 329 27.41 -12.56 -17.19
CA ALA A 329 27.49 -13.30 -18.46
C ALA A 329 28.01 -12.45 -19.63
N LEU A 330 27.93 -11.11 -19.56
CA LEU A 330 28.47 -10.22 -20.60
C LEU A 330 29.95 -9.88 -20.42
N ARG A 331 30.57 -10.20 -19.27
CA ARG A 331 31.97 -9.85 -18.99
C ARG A 331 32.97 -10.35 -20.05
N PRO A 332 32.85 -11.59 -20.59
CA PRO A 332 33.77 -12.10 -21.62
C PRO A 332 33.64 -11.42 -22.99
N TYR A 333 32.57 -10.67 -23.23
CA TYR A 333 32.24 -10.14 -24.56
C TYR A 333 32.40 -8.63 -24.61
N ASP A 334 33.05 -8.09 -25.62
CA ASP A 334 33.03 -6.67 -25.90
C ASP A 334 31.68 -6.26 -26.48
N VAL A 335 30.94 -5.51 -25.68
CA VAL A 335 29.61 -5.00 -25.99
C VAL A 335 29.72 -3.49 -26.17
N SER A 336 29.27 -2.98 -27.32
CA SER A 336 29.24 -1.54 -27.59
C SER A 336 27.97 -1.15 -28.33
N GLY A 337 27.77 0.16 -28.51
CA GLY A 337 26.60 0.72 -29.19
C GLY A 337 25.45 1.10 -28.25
N THR A 338 24.35 1.52 -28.85
CA THR A 338 23.15 1.97 -28.13
C THR A 338 21.89 1.32 -28.66
N VAL A 339 20.93 1.09 -27.76
CA VAL A 339 19.58 0.59 -28.10
C VAL A 339 18.54 1.55 -27.53
N GLY A 340 17.57 1.96 -28.35
CA GLY A 340 16.37 2.68 -27.92
C GLY A 340 15.12 2.00 -28.46
N LEU A 341 13.98 2.20 -27.80
CA LEU A 341 12.70 1.60 -28.17
C LEU A 341 11.61 2.66 -28.11
N LYS A 342 10.74 2.71 -29.12
CA LYS A 342 9.44 3.37 -29.04
C LYS A 342 8.39 2.34 -29.42
N ALA A 343 7.39 2.17 -28.59
CA ALA A 343 6.30 1.25 -28.85
C ALA A 343 4.97 1.90 -28.49
N ASN A 344 3.94 1.61 -29.27
CA ASN A 344 2.57 1.97 -28.97
C ASN A 344 1.64 0.82 -29.32
N ALA A 345 0.58 0.66 -28.53
CA ALA A 345 -0.50 -0.26 -28.79
C ALA A 345 -1.82 0.43 -28.51
N GLN A 346 -2.80 0.32 -29.41
CA GLN A 346 -4.10 0.95 -29.26
C GLN A 346 -5.23 0.12 -29.88
N GLY A 347 -6.42 0.20 -29.31
CA GLY A 347 -7.62 -0.45 -29.85
C GLY A 347 -8.33 -1.32 -28.82
N PRO A 348 -9.35 -2.09 -29.24
CA PRO A 348 -10.03 -3.04 -28.38
C PRO A 348 -9.09 -4.20 -28.02
N LEU A 349 -9.25 -4.79 -26.83
CA LEU A 349 -8.41 -5.89 -26.35
C LEU A 349 -8.29 -7.06 -27.34
N GLU A 350 -9.35 -7.34 -28.10
CA GLU A 350 -9.39 -8.42 -29.09
C GLU A 350 -8.69 -8.10 -30.41
N LYS A 351 -8.46 -6.81 -30.72
CA LYS A 351 -7.87 -6.33 -31.98
C LYS A 351 -6.98 -5.11 -31.72
N LEU A 352 -5.96 -5.31 -30.91
CA LEU A 352 -4.94 -4.29 -30.65
C LEU A 352 -4.09 -4.06 -31.90
N ASP A 353 -4.05 -2.80 -32.35
CA ASP A 353 -3.06 -2.31 -33.31
C ASP A 353 -1.79 -1.94 -32.54
N TYR A 354 -0.63 -2.35 -33.03
CA TYR A 354 0.64 -2.09 -32.35
C TYR A 354 1.74 -1.72 -33.34
N GLN A 355 2.60 -0.82 -32.91
CA GLN A 355 3.78 -0.39 -33.64
C GLN A 355 4.96 -0.33 -32.68
N ALA A 356 6.12 -0.76 -33.15
CA ALA A 356 7.37 -0.66 -32.39
C ALA A 356 8.53 -0.28 -33.31
N ASP A 357 9.26 0.76 -32.92
CA ASP A 357 10.51 1.22 -33.54
C ASP A 357 11.67 0.89 -32.61
N LEU A 358 12.52 -0.05 -33.03
CA LEU A 358 13.76 -0.40 -32.35
C LEU A 358 14.93 0.34 -33.03
N ASN A 359 15.59 1.24 -32.30
CA ASN A 359 16.75 1.97 -32.78
C ASN A 359 18.04 1.37 -32.23
N VAL A 360 18.86 0.77 -33.10
CA VAL A 360 20.16 0.20 -32.74
C VAL A 360 21.24 0.98 -33.48
N LYS A 361 22.21 1.54 -32.75
CA LYS A 361 23.34 2.28 -33.35
C LYS A 361 24.66 1.67 -32.93
N SER A 362 25.49 1.35 -33.91
CA SER A 362 26.86 0.89 -33.72
C SER A 362 26.97 -0.28 -32.73
N ALA A 363 25.97 -1.15 -32.67
CA ALA A 363 25.97 -2.27 -31.75
C ALA A 363 26.97 -3.32 -32.20
N SER A 364 27.87 -3.71 -31.31
CA SER A 364 28.85 -4.76 -31.54
C SER A 364 28.85 -5.72 -30.37
N PHE A 365 29.02 -7.00 -30.70
CA PHE A 365 29.18 -8.10 -29.76
C PHE A 365 30.30 -8.98 -30.26
N SER A 366 31.44 -8.98 -29.57
CA SER A 366 32.61 -9.79 -29.93
C SER A 366 33.24 -10.45 -28.71
N GLY A 367 33.87 -11.60 -28.88
CA GLY A 367 34.48 -12.36 -27.77
C GLY A 367 34.97 -13.74 -28.24
N ALA A 368 35.92 -14.31 -27.51
CA ALA A 368 36.41 -15.66 -27.79
C ALA A 368 35.27 -16.69 -27.61
N GLY A 369 35.12 -17.63 -28.54
CA GLY A 369 34.11 -18.70 -28.48
C GLY A 369 32.80 -18.43 -29.23
N LEU A 370 32.54 -17.23 -29.76
CA LEU A 370 31.29 -16.94 -30.50
C LEU A 370 31.16 -17.64 -31.87
N LEU A 371 32.29 -18.12 -32.40
CA LEU A 371 32.36 -18.78 -33.72
C LEU A 371 32.79 -20.25 -33.61
N GLU A 372 32.88 -20.82 -32.40
CA GLU A 372 33.08 -22.26 -32.26
C GLU A 372 31.79 -22.95 -32.70
N LYS A 373 31.84 -23.56 -33.90
CA LYS A 373 30.75 -24.39 -34.42
C LYS A 373 30.37 -25.42 -33.34
N PRO A 374 29.08 -25.74 -33.15
CA PRO A 374 28.73 -26.91 -32.37
C PRO A 374 29.44 -28.12 -32.99
N VAL A 375 30.25 -28.81 -32.19
CA VAL A 375 30.89 -30.09 -32.54
C VAL A 375 29.86 -31.20 -32.48
#